data_AF-R7Z505-F1
#
_entry.id   AF-R7Z505-F1
#
_cell.length_a   1.000
_cell.length_b   1.000
_cell.length_c   1.000
_cell.angle_alpha   90.00
_cell.angle_beta   90.00
_cell.angle_gamma   90.00
#
_symmetry.space_group_name_H-M   'P 1'
#
loop_
_entity.id
_entity.type
_entity.pdbx_description
1 polymer ?
#
loop_
_entity_poly.entity_id
_entity_poly.type
_entity_poly.pdbx_seq_one_letter_code
_entity_poly.pdbx_strand_id
1 'polypeptide(L)'
;MASCDDWLKMPDGRDFDGKQLLTLVRSGNNPLYGLDVDLLIREIEKKTDSQVLDIPMVDKGSNNYVSLLGQSAQIRASLFNFNLPLDFAARWLRQRLFDPQPQSFPIPIAPTRDFCVTLFAAKIEATIGNIGDMIGWEDDNNTVGPIAAAAKQSLLRLIPHIMPADGDQISLYRLVLDHGDFGIHNMSITMDANDQPLVTSLYDWETGCIVPAILSDPLMAVVAVDLVADKDAAPSTALTSDYATPEDRAQYEIWARQYFKVLFNQAPDYKYAIQAGSDARYLWFALQAWRGEDPEGYSGRLGDWAEKRIQALGVK
;
A
#
# COMPACT_ATOMS: atom_id res chain seq x y z
N MET A 1 -19.23 22.30 -1.09
CA MET A 1 -20.21 21.22 -0.86
C MET A 1 -19.79 20.08 -1.75
N ALA A 2 -19.22 19.03 -1.17
CA ALA A 2 -18.93 17.81 -1.92
C ALA A 2 -20.28 17.19 -2.30
N SER A 3 -20.56 17.10 -3.59
CA SER A 3 -21.61 16.22 -4.09
C SER A 3 -21.14 14.81 -3.77
N CYS A 4 -21.64 14.23 -2.69
CA CYS A 4 -21.55 12.79 -2.50
C CYS A 4 -22.35 12.20 -3.66
N ASP A 5 -21.72 11.40 -4.52
CA ASP A 5 -22.45 10.73 -5.59
C ASP A 5 -23.61 9.94 -4.97
N ASP A 6 -24.82 10.13 -5.50
CA ASP A 6 -26.00 9.42 -5.02
C ASP A 6 -25.76 7.91 -5.16
N TRP A 7 -26.04 7.16 -4.08
CA TRP A 7 -25.91 5.70 -4.09
C TRP A 7 -26.75 5.10 -5.21
N LEU A 8 -26.18 4.14 -5.96
CA LEU A 8 -26.83 3.52 -7.10
C LEU A 8 -28.18 2.93 -6.69
N LYS A 9 -29.20 3.15 -7.52
CA LYS A 9 -30.56 2.68 -7.27
C LYS A 9 -30.95 1.58 -8.24
N MET A 10 -31.61 0.57 -7.72
CA MET A 10 -32.31 -0.45 -8.50
C MET A 10 -33.49 0.19 -9.27
N PRO A 11 -34.01 -0.45 -10.34
CA PRO A 11 -35.20 0.03 -11.05
C PRO A 11 -36.44 0.22 -10.17
N ASP A 12 -36.49 -0.46 -9.02
CA ASP A 12 -37.56 -0.33 -8.01
C ASP A 12 -37.33 0.80 -6.99
N GLY A 13 -36.25 1.57 -7.13
CA GLY A 13 -35.89 2.71 -6.30
C GLY A 13 -35.14 2.39 -5.01
N ARG A 14 -34.87 1.11 -4.71
CA ARG A 14 -34.04 0.71 -3.56
C ARG A 14 -32.55 0.93 -3.85
N ASP A 15 -31.76 1.07 -2.80
CA ASP A 15 -30.31 1.06 -2.90
C ASP A 15 -29.80 -0.27 -3.46
N PHE A 16 -28.89 -0.18 -4.42
CA PHE A 16 -28.17 -1.34 -4.92
C PHE A 16 -27.28 -1.90 -3.80
N ASP A 17 -27.38 -3.20 -3.56
CA ASP A 17 -26.68 -3.89 -2.48
C ASP A 17 -25.24 -4.30 -2.84
N GLY A 18 -24.79 -3.94 -4.04
CA GLY A 18 -23.45 -4.26 -4.55
C GLY A 18 -23.31 -5.68 -5.12
N LYS A 19 -24.40 -6.47 -5.21
CA LYS A 19 -24.34 -7.89 -5.56
C LYS A 19 -24.94 -8.19 -6.93
N GLN A 20 -24.45 -9.26 -7.57
CA GLN A 20 -25.03 -9.82 -8.79
C GLN A 20 -25.14 -8.81 -9.96
N LEU A 21 -24.22 -7.85 -10.04
CA LEU A 21 -24.28 -6.77 -11.03
C LEU A 21 -24.35 -7.33 -12.46
N LEU A 22 -23.52 -8.33 -12.78
CA LEU A 22 -23.50 -8.98 -14.09
C LEU A 22 -24.84 -9.66 -14.40
N THR A 23 -25.45 -10.31 -13.40
CA THR A 23 -26.78 -10.93 -13.54
C THR A 23 -27.85 -9.87 -13.81
N LEU A 24 -27.79 -8.76 -13.08
CA LEU A 24 -28.71 -7.64 -13.24
C LEU A 24 -28.56 -7.00 -14.62
N VAL A 25 -27.34 -6.70 -15.04
CA VAL A 25 -27.02 -6.13 -16.36
C VAL A 25 -27.52 -7.04 -17.49
N ARG A 26 -27.22 -8.35 -17.45
CA ARG A 26 -27.67 -9.32 -18.47
C ARG A 26 -29.20 -9.53 -18.50
N SER A 27 -29.88 -9.28 -17.39
CA SER A 27 -31.35 -9.35 -17.28
C SER A 27 -32.07 -8.04 -17.64
N GLY A 28 -31.33 -7.00 -18.05
CA GLY A 28 -31.89 -5.68 -18.38
C GLY A 28 -32.21 -4.80 -17.17
N ASN A 29 -31.78 -5.19 -15.97
CA ASN A 29 -32.00 -4.46 -14.72
C ASN A 29 -30.75 -3.70 -14.27
N ASN A 30 -30.04 -3.06 -15.21
CA ASN A 30 -28.78 -2.37 -14.95
C ASN A 30 -28.99 -1.17 -13.98
N PRO A 31 -28.36 -1.17 -12.78
CA PRO A 31 -28.44 -0.02 -11.87
C PRO A 31 -27.55 1.16 -12.28
N LEU A 32 -26.65 0.98 -13.26
CA LEU A 32 -25.75 2.01 -13.78
C LEU A 32 -26.42 2.76 -14.94
N TYR A 33 -27.17 3.79 -14.59
CA TYR A 33 -27.86 4.64 -15.57
C TYR A 33 -26.87 5.35 -16.50
N GLY A 34 -27.08 5.23 -17.82
CA GLY A 34 -26.31 5.96 -18.84
C GLY A 34 -25.13 5.21 -19.46
N LEU A 35 -24.78 4.02 -18.94
CA LEU A 35 -23.77 3.14 -19.54
C LEU A 35 -24.42 1.83 -20.00
N ASP A 36 -24.20 1.45 -21.25
CA ASP A 36 -24.57 0.11 -21.74
C ASP A 36 -23.49 -0.90 -21.33
N VAL A 37 -23.54 -1.26 -20.04
CA VAL A 37 -22.56 -2.16 -19.41
C VAL A 37 -22.61 -3.55 -20.03
N ASP A 38 -23.80 -4.01 -20.50
CA ASP A 38 -23.94 -5.30 -21.19
C ASP A 38 -23.19 -5.29 -22.53
N LEU A 39 -23.33 -4.22 -23.31
CA LEU A 39 -22.56 -4.05 -24.55
C LEU A 39 -21.05 -4.05 -24.26
N LEU A 40 -20.60 -3.27 -23.28
CA LEU A 40 -19.18 -3.22 -22.89
C LEU A 40 -18.64 -4.60 -22.52
N ILE A 41 -19.38 -5.35 -21.68
CA ILE A 41 -19.01 -6.71 -21.27
C ILE A 41 -18.90 -7.63 -22.49
N ARG A 42 -19.91 -7.64 -23.36
CA ARG A 42 -19.90 -8.49 -24.56
C ARG A 42 -18.75 -8.15 -25.50
N GLU A 43 -18.41 -6.87 -25.63
CA GLU A 43 -17.28 -6.43 -26.44
C GLU A 43 -15.95 -6.90 -25.85
N ILE A 44 -15.77 -6.80 -24.53
CA ILE A 44 -14.61 -7.33 -23.83
C ILE A 44 -14.51 -8.84 -24.04
N GLU A 45 -15.56 -9.59 -23.71
CA GLU A 45 -15.60 -11.07 -23.83
C GLU A 45 -15.26 -11.52 -25.25
N LYS A 46 -15.84 -10.86 -26.26
CA LYS A 46 -15.57 -11.14 -27.67
C LYS A 46 -14.13 -10.83 -28.07
N LYS A 47 -13.53 -9.77 -27.54
CA LYS A 47 -12.17 -9.35 -27.89
C LYS A 47 -11.09 -10.16 -27.19
N THR A 48 -11.37 -10.66 -25.99
CA THR A 48 -10.42 -11.40 -25.16
C THR A 48 -10.61 -12.91 -25.25
N ASP A 49 -11.65 -13.38 -25.94
CA ASP A 49 -12.05 -14.80 -25.97
C ASP A 49 -12.16 -15.39 -24.55
N SER A 50 -12.74 -14.60 -23.65
CA SER A 50 -12.85 -14.91 -22.22
C SER A 50 -14.25 -14.55 -21.71
N GLN A 51 -14.67 -15.14 -20.59
CA GLN A 51 -15.93 -14.82 -19.94
C GLN A 51 -15.70 -13.85 -18.78
N VAL A 52 -16.47 -12.77 -18.73
CA VAL A 52 -16.54 -11.88 -17.58
C VAL A 52 -17.49 -12.52 -16.57
N LEU A 53 -17.06 -12.59 -15.32
CA LEU A 53 -17.83 -13.08 -14.19
C LEU A 53 -18.00 -11.94 -13.17
N ASP A 54 -19.07 -11.97 -12.38
CA ASP A 54 -19.17 -11.11 -11.20
C ASP A 54 -17.95 -11.36 -10.30
N ILE A 55 -17.51 -10.33 -9.55
CA ILE A 55 -16.54 -10.54 -8.46
C ILE A 55 -17.16 -11.61 -7.55
N PRO A 56 -16.52 -12.79 -7.42
CA PRO A 56 -17.11 -13.85 -6.62
C PRO A 56 -17.23 -13.36 -5.18
N MET A 57 -18.48 -13.17 -4.74
CA MET A 57 -18.74 -13.02 -3.32
C MET A 57 -18.43 -14.34 -2.65
N VAL A 58 -17.33 -14.36 -1.90
CA VAL A 58 -16.98 -15.50 -1.07
C VAL A 58 -17.88 -15.47 0.17
N ASP A 59 -19.11 -15.95 0.05
CA ASP A 59 -20.07 -16.00 1.17
C ASP A 59 -20.05 -17.36 1.91
N LYS A 60 -19.36 -18.36 1.37
CA LYS A 60 -19.29 -19.72 1.93
C LYS A 60 -18.15 -19.89 2.94
N GLY A 61 -18.26 -19.19 4.07
CA GLY A 61 -17.53 -19.50 5.31
C GLY A 61 -16.06 -19.06 5.36
N SER A 62 -15.55 -18.94 6.60
CA SER A 62 -14.20 -18.45 6.92
C SER A 62 -13.06 -19.22 6.23
N ASN A 63 -13.29 -20.48 5.86
CA ASN A 63 -12.28 -21.34 5.22
C ASN A 63 -11.86 -20.85 3.83
N ASN A 64 -12.76 -20.26 3.05
CA ASN A 64 -12.44 -19.76 1.71
C ASN A 64 -11.59 -18.48 1.77
N TYR A 65 -11.88 -17.59 2.73
CA TYR A 65 -11.04 -16.44 3.01
C TYR A 65 -9.64 -16.85 3.47
N VAL A 66 -9.54 -17.85 4.35
CA VAL A 66 -8.22 -18.34 4.80
C VAL A 66 -7.40 -18.91 3.63
N SER A 67 -8.02 -19.65 2.70
CA SER A 67 -7.35 -20.13 1.49
C SER A 67 -6.85 -18.97 0.61
N LEU A 68 -7.72 -17.99 0.33
CA LEU A 68 -7.38 -16.82 -0.48
C LEU A 68 -6.30 -15.96 0.17
N LEU A 69 -6.35 -15.76 1.50
CA LEU A 69 -5.31 -15.04 2.24
C LEU A 69 -3.98 -15.79 2.19
N GLY A 70 -4.00 -17.12 2.27
CA GLY A 70 -2.81 -17.94 2.10
C GLY A 70 -2.18 -17.79 0.72
N GLN A 71 -2.99 -17.79 -0.34
CA GLN A 71 -2.53 -17.56 -1.72
C GLN A 71 -2.02 -16.12 -1.90
N SER A 72 -2.74 -15.13 -1.39
CA SER A 72 -2.34 -13.72 -1.40
C SER A 72 -0.99 -13.53 -0.71
N ALA A 73 -0.78 -14.16 0.43
CA ALA A 73 0.50 -14.15 1.14
C ALA A 73 1.63 -14.79 0.33
N GLN A 74 1.37 -15.88 -0.39
CA GLN A 74 2.35 -16.50 -1.29
C GLN A 74 2.69 -15.60 -2.48
N ILE A 75 1.70 -14.93 -3.07
CA ILE A 75 1.91 -13.94 -4.14
C ILE A 75 2.76 -12.78 -3.61
N ARG A 76 2.40 -12.22 -2.45
CA ARG A 76 3.17 -11.14 -1.80
C ARG A 76 4.61 -11.57 -1.50
N ALA A 77 4.80 -12.77 -0.97
CA ALA A 77 6.13 -13.33 -0.72
C ALA A 77 6.93 -13.48 -2.03
N SER A 78 6.27 -13.91 -3.12
CA SER A 78 6.89 -14.06 -4.43
C SER A 78 7.31 -12.71 -5.02
N LEU A 79 6.48 -11.67 -4.88
CA LEU A 79 6.82 -10.30 -5.27
C LEU A 79 8.01 -9.78 -4.45
N PHE A 80 7.98 -9.97 -3.13
CA PHE A 80 9.08 -9.58 -2.27
C PHE A 80 10.36 -10.30 -2.65
N ASN A 81 10.33 -11.62 -2.86
CA ASN A 81 11.50 -12.43 -3.20
C ASN A 81 11.94 -12.31 -4.67
N PHE A 82 11.16 -11.64 -5.52
CA PHE A 82 11.49 -11.45 -6.92
C PHE A 82 12.81 -10.68 -7.06
N ASN A 83 13.78 -11.28 -7.75
CA ASN A 83 15.06 -10.63 -8.00
C ASN A 83 14.92 -9.60 -9.13
N LEU A 84 14.58 -8.37 -8.74
CA LEU A 84 14.34 -7.27 -9.67
C LEU A 84 15.66 -6.87 -10.36
N PRO A 85 15.72 -6.89 -11.71
CA PRO A 85 16.91 -6.44 -12.44
C PRO A 85 17.26 -4.99 -12.09
N LEU A 86 18.54 -4.73 -11.79
CA LEU A 86 18.99 -3.42 -11.34
C LEU A 86 18.80 -2.33 -12.41
N ASP A 87 18.95 -2.68 -13.70
CA ASP A 87 18.72 -1.76 -14.81
C ASP A 87 17.24 -1.36 -14.94
N PHE A 88 16.34 -2.31 -14.69
CA PHE A 88 14.91 -2.04 -14.58
C PHE A 88 14.62 -1.12 -13.39
N ALA A 89 15.17 -1.45 -12.22
CA ALA A 89 14.99 -0.65 -11.01
C ALA A 89 15.51 0.78 -11.18
N ALA A 90 16.72 0.93 -11.74
CA ALA A 90 17.33 2.23 -12.00
C ALA A 90 16.53 3.09 -12.98
N ARG A 91 15.83 2.47 -13.93
CA ARG A 91 14.97 3.17 -14.89
C ARG A 91 13.68 3.69 -14.25
N TRP A 92 13.06 2.89 -13.39
CA TRP A 92 11.68 3.12 -12.96
C TRP A 92 11.52 3.64 -11.54
N LEU A 93 12.47 3.39 -10.63
CA LEU A 93 12.32 3.69 -9.19
C LEU A 93 11.82 5.11 -8.95
N ARG A 94 12.49 6.13 -9.52
CA ARG A 94 12.12 7.54 -9.31
C ARG A 94 10.68 7.85 -9.73
N GLN A 95 10.29 7.40 -10.91
CA GLN A 95 8.97 7.68 -11.51
C GLN A 95 7.83 6.95 -10.81
N ARG A 96 8.17 5.87 -10.10
CA ARG A 96 7.23 5.01 -9.38
C ARG A 96 7.24 5.26 -7.87
N LEU A 97 7.90 6.32 -7.40
CA LEU A 97 7.72 6.80 -6.03
C LEU A 97 6.39 7.53 -5.91
N PHE A 98 5.77 7.44 -4.73
CA PHE A 98 4.61 8.25 -4.42
C PHE A 98 4.98 9.75 -4.39
N ASP A 99 4.01 10.61 -4.68
CA ASP A 99 4.21 12.05 -4.69
C ASP A 99 4.40 12.63 -3.28
N PRO A 100 5.14 13.75 -3.13
CA PRO A 100 5.92 14.44 -4.15
C PRO A 100 7.23 13.71 -4.51
N GLN A 101 7.55 13.53 -5.80
CA GLN A 101 8.75 12.80 -6.22
C GLN A 101 10.01 13.69 -6.25
N PRO A 102 11.20 13.16 -5.88
CA PRO A 102 12.45 13.86 -6.08
C PRO A 102 12.76 14.04 -7.58
N GLN A 103 13.38 15.17 -7.94
CA GLN A 103 13.75 15.47 -9.32
C GLN A 103 14.87 14.55 -9.83
N SER A 104 15.86 14.26 -8.98
CA SER A 104 16.98 13.37 -9.28
C SER A 104 17.59 12.81 -7.99
N PHE A 105 18.46 11.80 -8.12
CA PHE A 105 19.28 11.30 -7.02
C PHE A 105 20.74 11.72 -7.21
N PRO A 106 21.44 12.16 -6.16
CA PRO A 106 22.84 12.59 -6.24
C PRO A 106 23.83 11.44 -6.45
N ILE A 107 23.40 10.18 -6.25
CA ILE A 107 24.21 8.98 -6.50
C ILE A 107 23.43 7.95 -7.33
N PRO A 108 24.12 7.04 -8.02
CA PRO A 108 23.47 5.98 -8.79
C PRO A 108 22.55 5.10 -7.93
N ILE A 109 21.44 4.66 -8.53
CA ILE A 109 20.53 3.72 -7.91
C ILE A 109 21.25 2.38 -7.70
N ALA A 110 21.34 1.94 -6.45
CA ALA A 110 22.02 0.71 -6.07
C ALA A 110 21.38 0.11 -4.81
N PRO A 111 21.40 -1.23 -4.62
CA PRO A 111 20.86 -1.89 -3.43
C PRO A 111 21.82 -1.75 -2.24
N THR A 112 22.06 -0.51 -1.81
CA THR A 112 23.03 -0.17 -0.76
C THR A 112 22.38 0.71 0.29
N ARG A 113 22.97 0.68 1.49
CA ARG A 113 22.58 1.58 2.57
C ARG A 113 22.69 3.06 2.17
N ASP A 114 23.78 3.43 1.52
CA ASP A 114 24.06 4.82 1.14
C ASP A 114 23.04 5.35 0.13
N PHE A 115 22.66 4.52 -0.84
CA PHE A 115 21.54 4.84 -1.73
C PHE A 115 20.22 4.93 -0.97
N CYS A 116 19.93 4.01 -0.06
CA CYS A 116 18.68 4.04 0.70
C CYS A 116 18.57 5.29 1.60
N VAL A 117 19.66 5.71 2.25
CA VAL A 117 19.74 6.97 3.01
C VAL A 117 19.50 8.17 2.09
N THR A 118 20.14 8.16 0.92
CA THR A 118 20.00 9.21 -0.09
C THR A 118 18.57 9.30 -0.63
N LEU A 119 17.95 8.16 -0.94
CA LEU A 119 16.55 8.07 -1.38
C LEU A 119 15.64 8.71 -0.33
N PHE A 120 15.86 8.38 0.94
CA PHE A 120 15.04 8.89 2.02
C PHE A 120 15.19 10.40 2.20
N ALA A 121 16.44 10.89 2.18
CA ALA A 121 16.74 12.32 2.25
C ALA A 121 16.11 13.09 1.09
N ALA A 122 16.29 12.60 -0.14
CA ALA A 122 15.69 13.21 -1.34
C ALA A 122 14.15 13.21 -1.26
N LYS A 123 13.55 12.17 -0.67
CA LYS A 123 12.10 12.11 -0.48
C LYS A 123 11.61 13.14 0.56
N ILE A 124 12.33 13.30 1.67
CA ILE A 124 12.04 14.35 2.67
C ILE A 124 12.15 15.74 2.04
N GLU A 125 13.21 15.98 1.25
CA GLU A 125 13.40 17.26 0.56
C GLU A 125 12.29 17.54 -0.44
N ALA A 126 11.86 16.53 -1.22
CA ALA A 126 10.76 16.67 -2.16
C ALA A 126 9.40 16.90 -1.47
N THR A 127 9.16 16.25 -0.33
CA THR A 127 7.90 16.37 0.41
C THR A 127 7.79 17.70 1.15
N ILE A 128 8.87 18.16 1.80
CA ILE A 128 8.80 19.35 2.67
C ILE A 128 9.29 20.61 1.97
N GLY A 129 10.25 20.58 1.03
CA GLY A 129 10.75 21.80 0.38
C GLY A 129 11.51 22.75 1.33
N ASN A 130 11.85 23.95 0.85
CA ASN A 130 12.49 25.04 1.61
C ASN A 130 11.46 26.07 2.07
N ILE A 131 11.83 26.92 3.03
CA ILE A 131 10.95 28.01 3.50
C ILE A 131 10.46 28.83 2.31
N GLY A 132 9.13 28.98 2.20
CA GLY A 132 8.47 29.70 1.12
C GLY A 132 8.19 28.87 -0.14
N ASP A 133 8.71 27.65 -0.26
CA ASP A 133 8.30 26.73 -1.32
C ASP A 133 6.84 26.30 -1.09
N MET A 134 6.15 25.91 -2.16
CA MET A 134 4.80 25.37 -2.07
C MET A 134 4.83 23.97 -1.45
N ILE A 135 3.87 23.67 -0.56
CA ILE A 135 3.80 22.40 0.17
C ILE A 135 2.35 21.91 0.24
N GLY A 136 2.12 20.65 -0.08
CA GLY A 136 0.77 20.05 -0.10
C GLY A 136 0.12 20.17 -1.47
N TRP A 137 -1.21 20.30 -1.51
CA TRP A 137 -1.94 20.47 -2.77
C TRP A 137 -1.76 21.88 -3.32
N GLU A 138 -1.65 21.99 -4.65
CA GLU A 138 -1.46 23.28 -5.34
C GLU A 138 -2.61 24.27 -5.02
N ASP A 139 -3.83 23.75 -4.90
CA ASP A 139 -5.03 24.55 -4.63
C ASP A 139 -5.04 25.20 -3.24
N ASP A 140 -4.33 24.62 -2.27
CA ASP A 140 -4.31 25.12 -0.90
C ASP A 140 -3.39 26.35 -0.74
N ASN A 141 -2.52 26.63 -1.72
CA ASN A 141 -1.50 27.70 -1.68
C ASN A 141 -0.67 27.72 -0.39
N ASN A 142 -0.54 26.56 0.25
CA ASN A 142 0.26 26.41 1.45
C ASN A 142 1.74 26.55 1.11
N THR A 143 2.48 27.21 2.01
CA THR A 143 3.93 27.36 1.88
C THR A 143 4.63 26.84 3.12
N VAL A 144 5.88 26.41 2.93
CA VAL A 144 6.71 25.89 4.00
C VAL A 144 7.03 27.01 4.98
N GLY A 145 6.59 26.86 6.21
CA GLY A 145 6.91 27.75 7.30
C GLY A 145 8.15 27.31 8.09
N PRO A 146 8.48 28.03 9.16
CA PRO A 146 9.66 27.74 9.96
C PRO A 146 9.59 26.40 10.71
N ILE A 147 8.39 25.90 11.06
CA ILE A 147 8.24 24.64 11.81
C ILE A 147 8.53 23.47 10.88
N ALA A 148 7.94 23.43 9.69
CA ALA A 148 8.19 22.38 8.71
C ALA A 148 9.65 22.39 8.24
N ALA A 149 10.23 23.58 8.04
CA ALA A 149 11.65 23.70 7.70
C ALA A 149 12.58 23.20 8.81
N ALA A 150 12.27 23.47 10.08
CA ALA A 150 13.03 22.94 11.22
C ALA A 150 12.88 21.41 11.31
N ALA A 151 11.66 20.90 11.18
CA ALA A 151 11.39 19.46 11.17
C ALA A 151 12.16 18.74 10.06
N LYS A 152 12.24 19.33 8.86
CA LYS A 152 13.07 18.81 7.75
C LYS A 152 14.52 18.60 8.18
N GLN A 153 15.12 19.56 8.88
CA GLN A 153 16.51 19.44 9.35
C GLN A 153 16.66 18.32 10.39
N SER A 154 15.73 18.21 11.32
CA SER A 154 15.71 17.12 12.31
C SER A 154 15.60 15.75 11.65
N LEU A 155 14.73 15.61 10.66
CA LEU A 155 14.54 14.37 9.91
C LEU A 155 15.79 13.99 9.11
N LEU A 156 16.36 14.93 8.35
CA LEU A 156 17.59 14.70 7.58
C LEU A 156 18.77 14.29 8.46
N ARG A 157 18.88 14.87 9.67
CA ARG A 157 19.88 14.47 10.65
C ARG A 157 19.62 13.07 11.20
N LEU A 158 18.37 12.66 11.38
CA LEU A 158 18.02 11.35 11.94
C LEU A 158 18.23 10.19 10.96
N ILE A 159 17.95 10.36 9.66
CA ILE A 159 17.96 9.27 8.66
C ILE A 159 19.20 8.37 8.76
N PRO A 160 20.45 8.90 8.76
CA PRO A 160 21.63 8.05 8.80
C PRO A 160 21.76 7.20 10.07
N HIS A 161 20.97 7.45 11.11
CA HIS A 161 21.04 6.73 12.39
C HIS A 161 19.92 5.70 12.57
N ILE A 162 18.79 5.86 11.89
CA ILE A 162 17.69 4.87 11.91
C ILE A 162 17.82 3.81 10.82
N MET A 163 18.73 4.02 9.86
CA MET A 163 19.04 3.07 8.80
C MET A 163 20.10 2.08 9.28
N PRO A 164 19.81 0.76 9.40
CA PRO A 164 20.74 -0.23 9.94
C PRO A 164 22.11 -0.26 9.25
N ALA A 165 23.18 0.03 9.99
CA ALA A 165 24.55 -0.07 9.45
C ALA A 165 25.11 -1.49 9.55
N ASP A 166 24.65 -2.26 10.53
CA ASP A 166 25.12 -3.61 10.82
C ASP A 166 24.06 -4.66 10.43
N GLY A 167 24.49 -5.90 10.22
CA GLY A 167 23.61 -7.02 9.87
C GLY A 167 23.59 -7.35 8.37
N ASP A 168 22.55 -8.06 7.93
CA ASP A 168 22.40 -8.47 6.53
C ASP A 168 21.88 -7.31 5.67
N GLN A 169 22.80 -6.45 5.26
CA GLN A 169 22.51 -5.33 4.39
C GLN A 169 21.91 -5.75 3.04
N ILE A 170 22.20 -6.96 2.55
CA ILE A 170 21.69 -7.44 1.26
C ILE A 170 20.18 -7.66 1.37
N SER A 171 19.73 -8.34 2.42
CA SER A 171 18.30 -8.57 2.66
C SER A 171 17.51 -7.29 2.96
N LEU A 172 18.16 -6.26 3.52
CA LEU A 172 17.52 -4.98 3.85
C LEU A 172 17.45 -3.99 2.67
N TYR A 173 18.50 -3.90 1.86
CA TYR A 173 18.65 -2.83 0.86
C TYR A 173 18.46 -3.26 -0.58
N ARG A 174 18.28 -4.56 -0.85
CA ARG A 174 17.82 -5.01 -2.16
C ARG A 174 16.53 -4.28 -2.56
N LEU A 175 16.42 -3.97 -3.85
CA LEU A 175 15.25 -3.30 -4.40
C LEU A 175 14.17 -4.35 -4.70
N VAL A 176 12.96 -4.10 -4.24
CA VAL A 176 11.80 -4.99 -4.37
C VAL A 176 10.66 -4.31 -5.11
N LEU A 177 9.79 -5.12 -5.69
CA LEU A 177 8.59 -4.66 -6.38
C LEU A 177 7.40 -4.77 -5.43
N ASP A 178 6.73 -3.64 -5.21
CA ASP A 178 5.51 -3.54 -4.42
C ASP A 178 4.33 -3.20 -5.34
N HIS A 179 3.15 -3.74 -5.04
CA HIS A 179 1.94 -3.49 -5.84
C HIS A 179 1.38 -2.07 -5.66
N GLY A 180 1.62 -1.44 -4.50
CA GLY A 180 1.08 -0.12 -4.16
C GLY A 180 -0.35 -0.14 -3.62
N ASP A 181 -1.21 -1.02 -4.14
CA ASP A 181 -2.57 -1.27 -3.64
C ASP A 181 -2.86 -2.78 -3.57
N PHE A 182 -2.19 -3.48 -2.66
CA PHE A 182 -2.27 -4.94 -2.60
C PHE A 182 -3.51 -5.37 -1.80
N GLY A 183 -4.52 -5.90 -2.50
CA GLY A 183 -5.76 -6.35 -1.87
C GLY A 183 -6.54 -7.34 -2.69
N ILE A 184 -7.53 -7.98 -2.05
CA ILE A 184 -8.42 -8.96 -2.70
C ILE A 184 -9.20 -8.30 -3.85
N HIS A 185 -9.49 -7.01 -3.77
CA HIS A 185 -10.20 -6.25 -4.80
C HIS A 185 -9.42 -6.11 -6.11
N ASN A 186 -8.11 -6.38 -6.08
CA ASN A 186 -7.20 -6.32 -7.24
C ASN A 186 -6.81 -7.71 -7.77
N MET A 187 -7.51 -8.76 -7.35
CA MET A 187 -7.22 -10.15 -7.71
C MET A 187 -8.35 -10.77 -8.53
N SER A 188 -8.01 -11.45 -9.63
CA SER A 188 -8.97 -12.34 -10.30
C SER A 188 -8.99 -13.70 -9.60
N ILE A 189 -10.18 -14.19 -9.30
CA ILE A 189 -10.40 -15.45 -8.57
C ILE A 189 -11.30 -16.35 -9.40
N THR A 190 -10.86 -17.59 -9.62
CA THR A 190 -11.67 -18.67 -10.21
C THR A 190 -11.88 -19.80 -9.20
N MET A 191 -12.75 -20.76 -9.51
CA MET A 191 -12.84 -22.00 -8.76
C MET A 191 -12.04 -23.09 -9.48
N ASP A 192 -11.24 -23.84 -8.72
CA ASP A 192 -10.55 -25.01 -9.24
C ASP A 192 -11.50 -26.22 -9.40
N ALA A 193 -10.96 -27.36 -9.86
CA ALA A 193 -11.75 -28.58 -10.07
C ALA A 193 -12.36 -29.18 -8.77
N ASN A 194 -11.97 -28.69 -7.59
CA ASN A 194 -12.45 -29.11 -6.28
C ASN A 194 -13.32 -28.03 -5.61
N ASP A 195 -13.85 -27.07 -6.38
CA ASP A 195 -14.59 -25.90 -5.89
C ASP A 195 -13.80 -25.05 -4.86
N GLN A 196 -12.47 -25.06 -4.93
CA GLN A 196 -11.62 -24.19 -4.11
C GLN A 196 -11.30 -22.90 -4.85
N PRO A 197 -11.36 -21.73 -4.17
CA PRO A 197 -11.01 -20.48 -4.80
C PRO A 197 -9.51 -20.44 -5.12
N LEU A 198 -9.17 -19.99 -6.31
CA LEU A 198 -7.81 -19.88 -6.84
C LEU A 198 -7.58 -18.48 -7.40
N VAL A 199 -6.57 -17.78 -6.89
CA VAL A 199 -6.11 -16.51 -7.47
C VAL A 199 -5.35 -16.79 -8.76
N THR A 200 -5.78 -16.17 -9.87
CA THR A 200 -5.18 -16.38 -11.20
C THR A 200 -4.40 -15.18 -11.71
N SER A 201 -4.72 -13.98 -11.25
CA SER A 201 -4.02 -12.76 -11.64
C SER A 201 -4.10 -11.67 -10.57
N LEU A 202 -3.16 -10.73 -10.65
CA LEU A 202 -3.10 -9.49 -9.87
C LEU A 202 -2.98 -8.32 -10.86
N TYR A 203 -3.89 -7.36 -10.76
CA TYR A 203 -4.02 -6.22 -11.68
C TYR A 203 -4.08 -4.90 -10.91
N ASP A 204 -4.19 -3.77 -11.64
CA ASP A 204 -4.14 -2.41 -11.07
C ASP A 204 -2.75 -1.97 -10.55
N TRP A 205 -1.74 -2.17 -11.40
CA TRP A 205 -0.34 -1.81 -11.13
C TRP A 205 -0.05 -0.31 -11.30
N GLU A 206 -1.06 0.56 -11.31
CA GLU A 206 -0.88 2.00 -11.49
C GLU A 206 -0.05 2.60 -10.34
N THR A 207 -0.29 2.13 -9.12
CA THR A 207 0.43 2.52 -7.90
C THR A 207 1.67 1.66 -7.62
N GLY A 208 1.99 0.70 -8.50
CA GLY A 208 3.13 -0.20 -8.35
C GLY A 208 4.45 0.55 -8.20
N CYS A 209 5.23 0.21 -7.18
CA CYS A 209 6.43 0.95 -6.79
C CYS A 209 7.65 0.04 -6.59
N ILE A 210 8.83 0.66 -6.65
CA ILE A 210 10.10 -0.01 -6.39
C ILE A 210 10.72 0.66 -5.18
N VAL A 211 10.99 -0.14 -4.14
CA VAL A 211 11.52 0.35 -2.87
C VAL A 211 12.59 -0.60 -2.34
N PRO A 212 13.52 -0.11 -1.50
CA PRO A 212 14.36 -0.98 -0.70
C PRO A 212 13.51 -1.90 0.18
N ALA A 213 13.91 -3.16 0.35
CA ALA A 213 13.16 -4.18 1.10
C ALA A 213 12.75 -3.70 2.52
N ILE A 214 13.63 -2.95 3.18
CA ILE A 214 13.37 -2.35 4.50
C ILE A 214 12.16 -1.40 4.53
N LEU A 215 11.78 -0.80 3.40
CA LEU A 215 10.66 0.14 3.24
C LEU A 215 9.42 -0.49 2.59
N SER A 216 9.48 -1.76 2.18
CA SER A 216 8.38 -2.45 1.48
C SER A 216 7.16 -2.70 2.37
N ASP A 217 5.95 -2.56 1.85
CA ASP A 217 4.71 -2.62 2.63
C ASP A 217 3.99 -3.97 2.54
N PRO A 218 3.97 -4.81 3.59
CA PRO A 218 3.36 -6.14 3.50
C PRO A 218 1.82 -6.11 3.57
N LEU A 219 1.20 -4.93 3.61
CA LEU A 219 -0.25 -4.73 3.72
C LEU A 219 -1.05 -5.62 2.77
N MET A 220 -2.17 -6.14 3.28
CA MET A 220 -3.19 -6.82 2.50
C MET A 220 -4.55 -6.21 2.80
N ALA A 221 -5.12 -5.51 1.82
CA ALA A 221 -6.43 -4.91 1.91
C ALA A 221 -7.54 -5.97 1.71
N VAL A 222 -8.51 -5.99 2.62
CA VAL A 222 -9.65 -6.91 2.62
C VAL A 222 -10.91 -6.13 2.93
N VAL A 223 -11.56 -5.55 1.91
CA VAL A 223 -12.87 -4.85 1.88
C VAL A 223 -13.19 -3.91 3.06
N ALA A 224 -13.28 -4.42 4.29
CA ALA A 224 -13.60 -3.70 5.52
C ALA A 224 -12.40 -3.50 6.48
N VAL A 225 -11.21 -4.03 6.16
CA VAL A 225 -10.01 -3.95 7.01
C VAL A 225 -8.72 -4.10 6.20
N ASP A 226 -7.64 -3.47 6.68
CA ASP A 226 -6.30 -3.74 6.22
C ASP A 226 -5.55 -4.65 7.19
N LEU A 227 -4.97 -5.72 6.68
CA LEU A 227 -4.10 -6.60 7.45
C LEU A 227 -2.68 -6.06 7.36
N VAL A 228 -2.10 -5.66 8.49
CA VAL A 228 -0.78 -5.01 8.57
C VAL A 228 0.13 -5.72 9.57
N ALA A 229 1.43 -5.46 9.48
CA ALA A 229 2.39 -5.88 10.50
C ALA A 229 2.77 -4.67 11.37
N ASP A 230 2.83 -4.87 12.68
CA ASP A 230 3.37 -3.85 13.57
C ASP A 230 4.91 -3.79 13.49
N LYS A 231 5.51 -2.92 14.31
CA LYS A 231 6.96 -2.72 14.37
C LYS A 231 7.77 -3.98 14.73
N ASP A 232 7.16 -4.94 15.43
CA ASP A 232 7.80 -6.19 15.84
C ASP A 232 7.54 -7.31 14.81
N ALA A 233 6.95 -6.94 13.67
CA ALA A 233 6.41 -7.84 12.65
C ALA A 233 5.33 -8.79 13.20
N ALA A 234 4.59 -8.36 14.23
CA ALA A 234 3.42 -9.09 14.70
C ALA A 234 2.20 -8.74 13.84
N PRO A 235 1.32 -9.73 13.55
CA PRO A 235 0.10 -9.49 12.79
C PRO A 235 -0.84 -8.51 13.51
N SER A 236 -1.36 -7.52 12.78
CA SER A 236 -2.26 -6.49 13.28
C SER A 236 -3.25 -6.05 12.19
N THR A 237 -4.12 -5.10 12.51
CA THR A 237 -5.15 -4.57 11.61
C THR A 237 -5.14 -3.04 11.61
N ALA A 238 -5.37 -2.43 10.45
CA ALA A 238 -5.57 -1.00 10.26
C ALA A 238 -6.87 -0.73 9.48
N LEU A 239 -7.29 0.55 9.41
CA LEU A 239 -8.46 1.02 8.65
C LEU A 239 -9.72 0.15 8.83
N THR A 240 -10.03 -0.21 10.07
CA THR A 240 -11.22 -0.98 10.39
C THR A 240 -12.47 -0.13 10.21
N SER A 241 -13.48 -0.64 9.50
CA SER A 241 -14.79 0.01 9.37
C SER A 241 -15.36 0.43 10.74
N ASP A 242 -15.91 1.64 10.81
CA ASP A 242 -16.59 2.16 12.01
C ASP A 242 -17.79 1.30 12.44
N TYR A 243 -18.32 0.48 11.52
CA TYR A 243 -19.43 -0.44 11.76
C TYR A 243 -18.98 -1.85 12.20
N ALA A 244 -17.67 -2.12 12.31
CA ALA A 244 -17.15 -3.44 12.66
C ALA A 244 -17.50 -3.83 14.10
N THR A 245 -18.21 -4.96 14.24
CA THR A 245 -18.58 -5.56 15.53
C THR A 245 -17.35 -6.15 16.24
N PRO A 246 -17.42 -6.45 17.55
CA PRO A 246 -16.36 -7.18 18.25
C PRO A 246 -16.03 -8.53 17.61
N GLU A 247 -17.04 -9.23 17.11
CA GLU A 247 -16.90 -10.50 16.39
C GLU A 247 -16.14 -10.31 15.07
N ASP A 248 -16.44 -9.26 14.31
CA ASP A 248 -15.70 -8.92 13.08
C ASP A 248 -14.22 -8.64 13.39
N ARG A 249 -13.95 -7.87 14.46
CA ARG A 249 -12.58 -7.55 14.89
C ARG A 249 -11.80 -8.80 15.26
N ALA A 250 -12.41 -9.71 16.02
CA ALA A 250 -11.81 -11.02 16.33
C ALA A 250 -11.53 -11.84 15.05
N GLN A 251 -12.42 -11.79 14.08
CA GLN A 251 -12.23 -12.45 12.79
C GLN A 251 -11.09 -11.84 11.97
N TYR A 252 -10.94 -10.51 11.97
CA TYR A 252 -9.86 -9.80 11.29
C TYR A 252 -8.49 -10.12 11.90
N GLU A 253 -8.40 -10.25 13.22
CA GLU A 253 -7.15 -10.69 13.86
C GLU A 253 -6.76 -12.12 13.45
N ILE A 254 -7.75 -13.01 13.29
CA ILE A 254 -7.50 -14.36 12.77
C ILE A 254 -6.96 -14.28 11.34
N TRP A 255 -7.55 -13.44 10.49
CA TRP A 255 -7.09 -13.25 9.11
C TRP A 255 -5.67 -12.70 9.05
N ALA A 256 -5.35 -11.66 9.82
CA ALA A 256 -4.00 -11.11 9.91
C ALA A 256 -3.00 -12.20 10.33
N ARG A 257 -3.32 -12.97 11.37
CA ARG A 257 -2.48 -14.08 11.84
C ARG A 257 -2.23 -15.13 10.76
N GLN A 258 -3.23 -15.50 9.98
CA GLN A 258 -3.06 -16.48 8.90
C GLN A 258 -2.21 -15.93 7.75
N TYR A 259 -2.53 -14.72 7.27
CA TYR A 259 -1.80 -14.07 6.18
C TYR A 259 -0.31 -13.93 6.51
N PHE A 260 0.02 -13.32 7.66
CA PHE A 260 1.41 -13.07 8.04
C PHE A 260 2.18 -14.35 8.41
N LYS A 261 1.50 -15.37 8.94
CA LYS A 261 2.12 -16.68 9.15
C LYS A 261 2.60 -17.27 7.83
N VAL A 262 1.76 -17.24 6.78
CA VAL A 262 2.15 -17.76 5.47
C VAL A 262 3.23 -16.87 4.83
N LEU A 263 3.05 -15.54 4.87
CA LEU A 263 3.99 -14.58 4.29
C LEU A 263 5.40 -14.76 4.86
N PHE A 264 5.54 -14.78 6.18
CA PHE A 264 6.86 -14.87 6.82
C PHE A 264 7.47 -16.26 6.76
N ASN A 265 6.67 -17.31 6.56
CA ASN A 265 7.21 -18.64 6.26
C ASN A 265 7.83 -18.69 4.85
N GLN A 266 7.25 -17.96 3.89
CA GLN A 266 7.72 -17.92 2.49
C GLN A 266 8.81 -16.86 2.25
N ALA A 267 8.80 -15.78 3.04
CA ALA A 267 9.73 -14.67 2.96
C ALA A 267 10.19 -14.25 4.37
N PRO A 268 11.04 -15.06 5.03
CA PRO A 268 11.53 -14.75 6.39
C PRO A 268 12.30 -13.42 6.45
N ASP A 269 13.01 -13.07 5.37
CA ASP A 269 13.72 -11.79 5.24
C ASP A 269 12.78 -10.58 5.30
N TYR A 270 11.51 -10.74 4.93
CA TYR A 270 10.53 -9.66 5.03
C TYR A 270 10.22 -9.34 6.49
N LYS A 271 10.11 -10.38 7.33
CA LYS A 271 9.96 -10.21 8.77
C LYS A 271 11.16 -9.49 9.37
N TYR A 272 12.36 -9.90 8.99
CA TYR A 272 13.60 -9.25 9.42
C TYR A 272 13.66 -7.78 8.98
N ALA A 273 13.30 -7.48 7.74
CA ALA A 273 13.25 -6.12 7.20
C ALA A 273 12.30 -5.21 7.98
N ILE A 274 11.13 -5.71 8.38
CA ILE A 274 10.18 -4.97 9.22
C ILE A 274 10.78 -4.66 10.59
N GLN A 275 11.34 -5.67 11.26
CA GLN A 275 11.89 -5.54 12.61
C GLN A 275 13.11 -4.61 12.64
N ALA A 276 14.05 -4.81 11.71
CA ALA A 276 15.25 -3.97 11.59
C ALA A 276 14.93 -2.54 11.16
N GLY A 277 13.87 -2.37 10.36
CA GLY A 277 13.48 -1.09 9.79
C GLY A 277 12.45 -0.29 10.58
N SER A 278 12.04 -0.70 11.79
CA SER A 278 10.90 -0.10 12.52
C SER A 278 10.80 1.44 12.43
N ASP A 279 11.87 2.16 12.78
CA ASP A 279 11.87 3.64 12.75
C ASP A 279 11.86 4.21 11.33
N ALA A 280 12.65 3.60 10.43
CA ALA A 280 12.70 3.97 9.02
C ALA A 280 11.32 3.80 8.37
N ARG A 281 10.64 2.70 8.66
CA ARG A 281 9.30 2.39 8.17
C ARG A 281 8.26 3.36 8.70
N TYR A 282 8.28 3.66 10.00
CA TYR A 282 7.39 4.66 10.60
C TYR A 282 7.44 5.98 9.83
N LEU A 283 8.65 6.49 9.60
CA LEU A 283 8.82 7.75 8.88
C LEU A 283 8.42 7.63 7.41
N TRP A 284 8.76 6.54 6.74
CA TRP A 284 8.43 6.32 5.33
C TRP A 284 6.92 6.33 5.10
N PHE A 285 6.19 5.59 5.92
CA PHE A 285 4.73 5.53 5.83
C PHE A 285 4.07 6.83 6.29
N ALA A 286 4.66 7.59 7.21
CA ALA A 286 4.18 8.92 7.52
C ALA A 286 4.29 9.85 6.29
N LEU A 287 5.44 9.87 5.61
CA LEU A 287 5.60 10.66 4.38
C LEU A 287 4.62 10.22 3.28
N GLN A 288 4.32 8.93 3.18
CA GLN A 288 3.38 8.38 2.20
C GLN A 288 1.91 8.69 2.51
N ALA A 289 1.55 8.70 3.80
CA ALA A 289 0.18 8.91 4.26
C ALA A 289 -0.24 10.39 4.24
N TRP A 290 0.72 11.32 4.26
CA TRP A 290 0.41 12.73 4.26
C TRP A 290 -0.27 13.18 2.95
N ARG A 291 -1.35 13.95 3.08
CA ARG A 291 -2.22 14.40 1.99
C ARG A 291 -2.27 15.93 1.92
N GLY A 292 -1.16 16.62 2.19
CA GLY A 292 -1.10 18.08 2.05
C GLY A 292 -1.70 18.91 3.18
N GLU A 293 -2.59 18.34 4.01
CA GLU A 293 -3.25 19.05 5.11
C GLU A 293 -2.28 19.40 6.25
N ASP A 294 -2.45 20.59 6.85
CA ASP A 294 -1.69 21.07 8.02
C ASP A 294 -0.16 20.87 7.89
N PRO A 295 0.51 21.48 6.89
CA PRO A 295 1.92 21.19 6.63
C PRO A 295 2.85 21.51 7.81
N GLU A 296 2.63 22.62 8.51
CA GLU A 296 3.41 23.02 9.69
C GLU A 296 3.15 22.09 10.87
N GLY A 297 1.89 21.79 11.20
CA GLY A 297 1.58 20.94 12.34
C GLY A 297 1.92 19.47 12.08
N TYR A 298 1.69 18.95 10.88
CA TYR A 298 2.06 17.61 10.48
C TYR A 298 3.58 17.41 10.51
N SER A 299 4.32 18.29 9.81
CA SER A 299 5.78 18.25 9.79
C SER A 299 6.36 18.49 11.19
N GLY A 300 5.78 19.42 11.96
CA GLY A 300 6.19 19.69 13.34
C GLY A 300 6.10 18.45 14.24
N ARG A 301 5.02 17.69 14.17
CA ARG A 301 4.88 16.42 14.91
C ARG A 301 5.93 15.39 14.50
N LEU A 302 6.27 15.31 13.21
CA LEU A 302 7.36 14.45 12.73
C LEU A 302 8.74 14.94 13.19
N GLY A 303 8.96 16.26 13.22
CA GLY A 303 10.17 16.88 13.77
C GLY A 303 10.35 16.59 15.26
N ASP A 304 9.29 16.74 16.05
CA ASP A 304 9.29 16.42 17.48
C ASP A 304 9.58 14.94 17.73
N TRP A 305 8.99 14.05 16.93
CA TRP A 305 9.30 12.63 16.97
C TRP A 305 10.78 12.38 16.63
N ALA A 306 11.30 13.05 15.60
CA ALA A 306 12.67 12.90 15.17
C ALA A 306 13.66 13.33 16.25
N GLU A 307 13.45 14.50 16.87
CA GLU A 307 14.31 14.99 17.96
C GLU A 307 14.30 14.07 19.18
N LYS A 308 13.13 13.56 19.58
CA LYS A 308 13.04 12.54 20.63
C LYS A 308 13.83 11.29 20.27
N ARG A 309 13.82 10.88 19.00
CA ARG A 309 14.55 9.70 18.55
C ARG A 309 16.06 9.93 18.49
N ILE A 310 16.51 11.09 18.00
CA ILE A 310 17.91 11.53 18.03
C ILE A 310 18.46 11.46 19.46
N GLN A 311 17.71 12.01 20.42
CA GLN A 311 18.09 11.97 21.85
C GLN A 311 18.18 10.53 22.38
N ALA A 312 17.20 9.69 22.06
CA ALA A 312 17.18 8.29 22.49
C ALA A 312 18.34 7.47 21.90
N LEU A 313 18.78 7.80 20.69
CA LEU A 313 19.91 7.16 20.00
C LEU A 313 21.27 7.74 20.41
N GLY A 314 21.31 8.83 21.20
CA GLY A 314 22.55 9.48 21.61
C GLY A 314 23.29 10.18 20.46
N VAL A 315 22.58 10.56 19.40
CA VAL A 315 23.11 11.30 18.26
C VAL A 315 23.40 12.73 18.72
N LYS A 316 24.63 13.21 18.48
CA LYS A 316 25.07 14.57 18.83
C LYS A 316 24.86 15.54 17.67
#